data_AF-A0A8E4CV66-F1
#
_entry.id   AF-A0A8E4CV66-F1
#
_cell.length_a   1.000
_cell.length_b   1.000
_cell.length_c   1.000
_cell.angle_alpha   90.00
_cell.angle_beta   90.00
_cell.angle_gamma   90.00
#
_symmetry.space_group_name_H-M   'P 1'
#
loop_
_entity.id
_entity.type
_entity.pdbx_description
1 polymer ?
#
loop_
_entity_poly.entity_id
_entity_poly.type
_entity_poly.pdbx_seq_one_letter_code
_entity_poly.pdbx_strand_id
1 'polypeptide(L)'
;MSVKNLLLLTERRLDKTRQEQGKINLAIYELQQNISEVQERVRILAAQVILYEKSQELKPIAFWERQRLKAAVLANIAQFEYQIDSMSVQIEKYQQLAEQIKAQALLLHNKCEKFQKYLKQQRTKQCLKSERQQQHEIEELFVHVSN
;
A
#
# COMPACT_ATOMS: atom_id res chain seq x y z
N MET A 1 19.93 -10.30 23.93
CA MET A 1 19.82 -9.75 22.56
C MET A 1 20.24 -8.28 22.61
N SER A 2 21.21 -7.82 21.80
CA SER A 2 21.69 -6.43 21.88
C SER A 2 20.70 -5.44 21.23
N VAL A 3 20.68 -4.18 21.67
CA VAL A 3 19.82 -3.13 21.08
C VAL A 3 20.13 -2.90 19.60
N LYS A 4 21.38 -3.10 19.18
CA LYS A 4 21.80 -3.06 17.77
C LYS A 4 21.12 -4.17 16.94
N ASN A 5 20.99 -5.37 17.48
CA ASN A 5 20.29 -6.46 16.80
C ASN A 5 18.78 -6.20 16.73
N LEU A 6 18.18 -5.61 17.77
CA LEU A 6 16.78 -5.20 17.76
C LEU A 6 16.50 -4.12 16.71
N LEU A 7 17.40 -3.15 16.55
CA LEU A 7 17.32 -2.14 15.49
C LEU A 7 17.32 -2.81 14.10
N LEU A 8 18.31 -3.65 13.80
CA LEU A 8 18.42 -4.34 12.50
C LEU A 8 17.18 -5.20 12.18
N LEU A 9 16.64 -5.90 13.18
CA LEU A 9 15.41 -6.69 13.00
C LEU A 9 14.20 -5.80 12.72
N THR A 10 14.11 -4.65 13.36
CA THR A 10 13.00 -3.71 13.20
C THR A 10 13.08 -3.00 11.84
N GLU A 11 14.28 -2.61 11.40
CA GLU A 11 14.53 -2.04 10.07
C GLU A 11 14.15 -3.03 8.97
N ARG A 12 14.58 -4.29 9.08
CA ARG A 12 14.16 -5.34 8.12
C ARG A 12 12.65 -5.56 8.07
N ARG A 13 11.97 -5.47 9.22
CA ARG A 13 10.50 -5.57 9.26
C ARG A 13 9.86 -4.36 8.59
N LEU A 14 10.37 -3.16 8.85
CA LEU A 14 9.89 -1.92 8.22
C LEU A 14 10.02 -2.00 6.69
N ASP A 15 11.16 -2.48 6.18
CA ASP A 15 11.38 -2.61 4.75
C ASP A 15 10.39 -3.61 4.11
N LYS A 16 10.14 -4.75 4.76
CA LYS A 16 9.12 -5.70 4.30
C LYS A 16 7.72 -5.09 4.28
N THR A 17 7.33 -4.39 5.34
CA THR A 17 6.04 -3.70 5.40
C THR A 17 5.89 -2.64 4.30
N ARG A 18 6.95 -1.91 3.97
CA ARG A 18 6.96 -0.96 2.84
C ARG A 18 6.83 -1.66 1.48
N GLN A 19 7.49 -2.80 1.30
CA GLN A 19 7.33 -3.60 0.07
C GLN A 19 5.91 -4.13 -0.09
N GLU A 20 5.31 -4.62 1.00
CA GLU A 20 3.90 -5.06 1.02
C GLU A 20 2.95 -3.91 0.67
N GLN A 21 3.18 -2.72 1.24
CA GLN A 21 2.45 -1.51 0.88
C GLN A 21 2.54 -1.19 -0.62
N GLY A 22 3.74 -1.28 -1.20
CA GLY A 22 3.94 -1.07 -2.63
C GLY A 22 3.16 -2.05 -3.49
N LYS A 23 3.13 -3.33 -3.12
CA LYS A 23 2.35 -4.36 -3.85
C LYS A 23 0.85 -4.10 -3.80
N ILE A 24 0.32 -3.69 -2.66
CA ILE A 24 -1.11 -3.38 -2.51
C ILE A 24 -1.49 -2.15 -3.33
N ASN A 25 -0.67 -1.10 -3.30
CA ASN A 25 -0.92 0.09 -4.10
C ASN A 25 -0.92 -0.22 -5.60
N LEU A 26 0.00 -1.08 -6.05
CA LEU A 26 0.04 -1.55 -7.44
C LEU A 26 -1.23 -2.35 -7.79
N ALA A 27 -1.66 -3.28 -6.93
CA ALA A 27 -2.89 -4.04 -7.15
C ALA A 27 -4.14 -3.15 -7.21
N ILE A 28 -4.24 -2.13 -6.36
CA ILE A 28 -5.32 -1.13 -6.41
C ILE A 28 -5.31 -0.40 -7.76
N TYR A 29 -4.13 0.06 -8.19
CA TYR A 29 -3.98 0.77 -9.45
C TYR A 29 -4.41 -0.09 -10.65
N GLU A 30 -3.97 -1.35 -10.71
CA GLU A 30 -4.35 -2.31 -11.76
C GLU A 30 -5.86 -2.54 -11.78
N LEU A 31 -6.50 -2.71 -10.63
CA LEU A 31 -7.96 -2.86 -10.54
C LEU A 31 -8.70 -1.60 -11.02
N GLN A 32 -8.21 -0.40 -10.67
CA GLN A 32 -8.79 0.86 -11.14
C GLN A 32 -8.68 1.01 -12.66
N GLN A 33 -7.55 0.60 -13.25
CA GLN A 33 -7.38 0.58 -14.70
C GLN A 33 -8.36 -0.40 -15.34
N ASN A 34 -8.46 -1.62 -14.81
CA ASN A 34 -9.41 -2.62 -15.32
C ASN A 34 -10.87 -2.15 -15.24
N ILE A 35 -11.27 -1.50 -14.15
CA ILE A 35 -12.60 -0.89 -14.03
C ILE A 35 -12.81 0.14 -15.15
N SER A 36 -11.84 1.00 -15.40
CA SER A 36 -11.94 2.04 -16.44
C SER A 36 -12.10 1.42 -17.83
N GLU A 37 -11.36 0.35 -18.12
CA GLU A 37 -11.47 -0.38 -19.39
C GLU A 37 -12.83 -1.07 -19.55
N VAL A 38 -13.35 -1.70 -18.50
CA VAL A 38 -14.67 -2.35 -18.51
C VAL A 38 -15.79 -1.32 -18.64
N GLN A 39 -15.68 -0.18 -17.96
CA GLN A 39 -16.64 0.93 -18.08
C GLN A 39 -16.73 1.46 -19.51
N GLU A 40 -15.60 1.56 -20.22
CA GLU A 40 -15.60 1.99 -21.61
C GLU A 40 -16.31 0.97 -22.51
N ARG A 41 -16.12 -0.34 -22.27
CA ARG A 41 -16.88 -1.39 -22.97
C ARG A 41 -18.38 -1.28 -22.71
N VAL A 42 -18.79 -1.02 -21.47
CA VAL A 42 -20.19 -0.79 -21.10
C VAL A 42 -20.77 0.39 -21.88
N ARG A 43 -20.04 1.51 -21.98
CA ARG A 43 -20.49 2.69 -22.76
C ARG A 43 -20.70 2.37 -24.24
N ILE A 44 -19.78 1.63 -24.85
CA ILE A 44 -19.89 1.20 -26.25
C ILE A 44 -21.14 0.33 -26.44
N LEU A 45 -21.36 -0.66 -25.57
CA LEU A 45 -22.53 -1.54 -25.64
C LEU A 45 -23.83 -0.76 -25.39
N ALA A 46 -23.84 0.19 -24.45
CA ALA A 46 -24.99 1.05 -24.19
C ALA A 46 -25.36 1.90 -25.43
N ALA A 47 -24.37 2.44 -26.14
CA ALA A 47 -24.61 3.13 -27.41
C ALA A 47 -25.22 2.18 -28.46
N GLN A 48 -24.80 0.91 -28.48
CA GLN A 48 -25.34 -0.12 -29.36
C GLN A 48 -26.81 -0.45 -29.04
N VAL A 49 -27.18 -0.47 -27.75
CA VAL A 49 -28.58 -0.64 -27.30
C VAL A 49 -29.48 0.46 -27.84
N ILE A 50 -29.02 1.72 -27.86
CA ILE A 50 -29.80 2.86 -28.40
C ILE A 50 -30.10 2.68 -29.90
N LEU A 51 -29.18 2.09 -30.67
CA LEU A 51 -29.42 1.76 -32.08
C LEU A 51 -30.55 0.72 -32.21
N TYR A 52 -30.66 -0.19 -31.24
CA TYR A 52 -31.78 -1.14 -31.14
C TYR A 52 -33.10 -0.54 -30.64
N GLU A 53 -33.17 0.75 -30.35
CA GLU A 53 -34.43 1.43 -29.99
C GLU A 53 -35.01 2.29 -31.12
N LYS A 54 -34.17 2.83 -32.02
CA LYS A 54 -34.60 3.83 -33.01
C LYS A 54 -35.23 3.33 -34.33
N SER A 55 -35.03 2.08 -34.74
CA SER A 55 -35.58 1.57 -36.01
C SER A 55 -37.05 1.17 -35.89
N GLN A 56 -37.88 1.71 -36.78
CA GLN A 56 -39.25 1.26 -37.00
C GLN A 56 -39.20 0.06 -37.94
N GLU A 57 -39.45 -1.15 -37.42
CA GLU A 57 -39.45 -2.35 -38.23
C GLU A 57 -40.87 -2.76 -38.59
N LEU A 58 -41.13 -2.83 -39.89
CA LEU A 58 -42.44 -3.18 -40.45
C LEU A 58 -42.69 -4.70 -40.49
N LYS A 59 -41.66 -5.53 -40.28
CA LYS A 59 -41.73 -7.00 -40.35
C LYS A 59 -41.60 -7.64 -38.95
N PRO A 60 -42.56 -8.49 -38.50
CA PRO A 60 -42.52 -9.09 -37.17
C PRO A 60 -41.28 -9.92 -36.85
N ILE A 61 -40.76 -10.69 -37.81
CA ILE A 61 -39.57 -11.55 -37.60
C ILE A 61 -38.33 -10.70 -37.30
N ALA A 62 -38.15 -9.62 -38.05
CA ALA A 62 -37.02 -8.71 -37.85
C ALA A 62 -37.11 -8.04 -36.48
N PHE A 63 -38.32 -7.64 -36.06
CA PHE A 63 -38.56 -7.06 -34.75
C PHE A 63 -38.12 -8.01 -33.62
N TRP A 64 -38.54 -9.28 -33.67
CA TRP A 64 -38.17 -10.26 -32.63
C TRP A 64 -36.68 -10.56 -32.60
N GLU A 65 -36.04 -10.68 -33.77
CA GLU A 65 -34.60 -10.91 -33.85
C GLU A 65 -33.82 -9.72 -33.25
N ARG A 66 -34.29 -8.50 -33.51
CA ARG A 66 -33.72 -7.30 -32.91
C ARG A 66 -33.90 -7.25 -31.40
N GLN A 67 -35.07 -7.61 -30.87
CA GLN A 67 -35.27 -7.70 -29.42
C GLN A 67 -34.36 -8.76 -28.80
N ARG A 68 -34.16 -9.90 -29.47
CA ARG A 68 -33.22 -10.94 -29.03
C ARG A 68 -31.78 -10.42 -28.94
N LEU A 69 -31.31 -9.71 -29.97
CA LEU A 69 -29.98 -9.09 -29.98
C LEU A 69 -29.85 -8.01 -28.89
N LYS A 70 -30.86 -7.15 -28.73
CA LYS A 70 -30.90 -6.14 -27.66
C LYS A 70 -30.78 -6.80 -26.28
N ALA A 71 -31.57 -7.84 -26.02
CA ALA A 71 -31.54 -8.57 -24.76
C ALA A 71 -30.16 -9.20 -24.48
N ALA A 72 -29.51 -9.76 -25.51
CA ALA A 72 -28.16 -10.30 -25.38
C ALA A 72 -27.13 -9.21 -25.02
N VAL A 73 -27.22 -8.03 -25.64
CA VAL A 73 -26.34 -6.90 -25.32
C VAL A 73 -26.58 -6.38 -23.91
N LEU A 74 -27.85 -6.27 -23.48
CA LEU A 74 -28.19 -5.87 -22.11
C LEU A 74 -27.69 -6.87 -21.06
N ALA A 75 -27.75 -8.17 -21.35
CA ALA A 75 -27.19 -9.20 -20.48
C ALA A 75 -25.66 -9.05 -20.34
N ASN A 76 -24.94 -8.74 -21.43
CA ASN A 76 -23.51 -8.47 -21.39
C ASN A 76 -23.19 -7.21 -20.56
N ILE A 77 -23.98 -6.14 -20.70
CA ILE A 77 -23.83 -4.92 -19.89
C ILE A 77 -23.97 -5.26 -18.41
N ALA A 78 -25.04 -5.96 -18.02
CA ALA A 78 -25.26 -6.35 -16.63
C ALA A 78 -24.12 -7.21 -16.08
N GLN A 79 -23.55 -8.10 -16.90
CA GLN A 79 -22.38 -8.89 -16.50
C GLN A 79 -21.15 -8.01 -16.25
N PHE A 80 -20.89 -7.02 -17.10
CA PHE A 80 -19.77 -6.09 -16.92
C PHE A 80 -19.96 -5.16 -15.71
N GLU A 81 -21.18 -4.69 -15.47
CA GLU A 81 -21.51 -3.90 -14.27
C GLU A 81 -21.26 -4.70 -12.99
N TYR A 82 -21.69 -5.97 -12.95
CA TYR A 82 -21.37 -6.85 -11.83
C TYR A 82 -19.85 -7.07 -11.65
N GLN A 83 -19.09 -7.16 -12.74
CA GLN A 83 -17.62 -7.23 -12.66
C GLN A 83 -17.02 -5.95 -12.06
N ILE A 84 -17.52 -4.77 -12.45
CA ILE A 84 -17.09 -3.48 -11.89
C ILE A 84 -17.37 -3.43 -10.39
N ASP A 85 -18.57 -3.83 -9.96
CA ASP A 85 -18.94 -3.85 -8.55
C ASP A 85 -18.04 -4.78 -7.74
N SER A 86 -17.78 -5.98 -8.26
CA SER A 86 -16.86 -6.95 -7.65
C SER A 86 -15.44 -6.40 -7.49
N MET A 87 -14.90 -5.75 -8.53
CA MET A 87 -13.58 -5.12 -8.46
C MET A 87 -13.57 -3.93 -7.49
N SER A 88 -14.66 -3.16 -7.42
CA SER A 88 -14.78 -2.03 -6.49
C SER A 88 -14.75 -2.49 -5.02
N VAL A 89 -15.46 -3.57 -4.70
CA VAL A 89 -15.40 -4.19 -3.37
C VAL A 89 -13.99 -4.71 -3.05
N GLN A 90 -13.25 -5.22 -4.03
CA GLN A 90 -11.85 -5.63 -3.83
C GLN A 90 -10.94 -4.44 -3.56
N ILE A 91 -11.13 -3.33 -4.26
CA ILE A 91 -10.39 -2.08 -4.02
C ILE A 91 -10.62 -1.60 -2.58
N GLU A 92 -11.86 -1.58 -2.10
CA GLU A 92 -12.17 -1.17 -0.72
C GLU A 92 -11.44 -2.04 0.31
N LYS A 93 -11.41 -3.37 0.10
CA LYS A 93 -10.65 -4.30 0.96
C LYS A 93 -9.17 -3.98 0.95
N TYR A 94 -8.58 -3.72 -0.21
CA TYR A 94 -7.17 -3.37 -0.33
C TYR A 94 -6.86 -2.01 0.30
N GLN A 95 -7.74 -1.02 0.18
CA GLN A 95 -7.57 0.28 0.83
C GLN A 95 -7.57 0.17 2.36
N GLN A 96 -8.48 -0.64 2.92
CA GLN A 96 -8.48 -0.92 4.37
C GLN A 96 -7.17 -1.59 4.81
N LEU A 97 -6.68 -2.57 4.05
CA LEU A 97 -5.41 -3.22 4.32
C LEU A 97 -4.22 -2.25 4.20
N ALA A 98 -4.24 -1.36 3.21
CA ALA A 98 -3.21 -0.36 3.00
C ALA A 98 -3.09 0.60 4.21
N GLU A 99 -4.21 1.04 4.78
CA GLU A 99 -4.21 1.89 5.97
C GLU A 99 -3.66 1.15 7.21
N GLN A 100 -3.98 -0.14 7.38
CA GLN A 100 -3.41 -0.95 8.46
C GLN A 100 -1.88 -1.09 8.32
N ILE A 101 -1.40 -1.37 7.11
CA ILE A 101 0.03 -1.50 6.82
C ILE A 101 0.77 -0.18 7.02
N LYS A 102 0.16 0.93 6.61
CA LYS A 102 0.70 2.28 6.83
C LYS A 102 0.83 2.61 8.32
N ALA A 103 -0.18 2.28 9.13
CA ALA A 103 -0.12 2.42 10.58
C ALA A 103 0.99 1.55 11.19
N GLN A 104 1.14 0.30 10.72
CA GLN A 104 2.21 -0.59 11.15
C GLN A 104 3.60 -0.07 10.76
N ALA A 105 3.76 0.46 9.55
CA ALA A 105 5.01 1.06 9.08
C ALA A 105 5.41 2.26 9.94
N LEU A 106 4.46 3.13 10.29
CA LEU A 106 4.69 4.27 11.19
C LEU A 106 5.17 3.80 12.57
N LEU A 107 4.52 2.78 13.13
CA LEU A 107 4.89 2.22 14.43
C LEU A 107 6.30 1.62 14.40
N LEU A 108 6.66 0.88 13.35
CA LEU A 108 8.00 0.32 13.16
C LEU A 108 9.05 1.41 12.99
N HIS A 109 8.74 2.45 12.21
CA HIS A 109 9.62 3.61 12.04
C HIS A 109 9.93 4.29 13.38
N ASN A 110 8.90 4.59 14.18
CA ASN A 110 9.06 5.17 15.51
C ASN A 110 9.90 4.29 16.45
N LYS A 111 9.80 2.96 16.32
CA LYS A 111 10.65 2.02 17.07
C LYS A 111 12.11 2.10 16.62
N CYS A 112 12.37 2.15 15.32
CA CYS A 112 13.73 2.34 14.79
C CYS A 112 14.36 3.63 15.32
N GLU A 113 13.64 4.76 15.28
CA GLU A 113 14.13 6.03 15.81
C GLU A 113 14.47 5.95 17.30
N LYS A 114 13.61 5.31 18.11
CA LYS A 114 13.87 5.10 19.55
C LYS A 114 15.15 4.29 19.78
N PHE A 115 15.36 3.20 19.04
CA PHE A 115 16.57 2.40 19.16
C PHE A 115 17.82 3.17 18.71
N GLN A 116 17.74 3.92 17.61
CA GLN A 116 18.84 4.76 17.15
C GLN A 116 19.22 5.83 18.17
N LYS A 117 18.22 6.52 18.76
CA LYS A 117 18.42 7.51 19.82
C LYS A 117 19.07 6.89 21.06
N TYR A 118 18.60 5.72 21.48
CA TYR A 118 19.19 4.99 22.61
C TYR A 118 20.65 4.63 22.34
N LEU A 119 20.97 4.07 21.18
CA LEU A 119 22.33 3.71 20.80
C LEU A 119 23.26 4.93 20.75
N LYS A 120 22.77 6.07 20.25
CA LYS A 120 23.52 7.33 20.27
C LYS A 120 23.84 7.77 21.70
N GLN A 121 22.85 7.77 22.59
CA GLN A 121 23.04 8.11 24.01
C GLN A 121 24.01 7.17 24.71
N GLN A 122 23.92 5.86 24.43
CA GLN A 122 24.82 4.86 25.01
C GLN A 122 26.27 5.12 24.60
N ARG A 123 26.53 5.44 23.32
CA ARG A 123 27.86 5.82 22.84
C ARG A 123 28.39 7.06 23.55
N THR A 124 27.58 8.12 23.64
CA THR A 124 27.97 9.36 24.34
C THR A 124 28.32 9.08 25.81
N LYS A 125 27.51 8.29 26.52
CA LYS A 125 27.80 7.90 27.91
C LYS A 125 29.12 7.13 28.04
N GLN A 126 29.44 6.25 27.10
CA GLN A 126 30.70 5.51 27.09
C GLN A 126 31.89 6.42 26.85
N CYS A 127 31.80 7.37 25.90
CA CYS A 127 32.84 8.37 25.65
C CYS A 127 33.11 9.21 26.91
N LEU A 128 32.07 9.79 27.51
CA LEU A 128 32.21 10.60 28.72
C LEU A 128 32.79 9.82 29.90
N LYS A 129 32.45 8.52 30.05
CA LYS A 129 33.03 7.66 31.07
C LYS A 129 34.52 7.45 30.84
N SER A 130 34.92 7.20 29.60
CA SER A 130 36.33 7.01 29.22
C SER A 130 37.14 8.29 29.44
N GLU A 131 36.61 9.45 29.04
CA GLU A 131 37.25 10.76 29.24
C GLU A 131 37.44 11.06 30.73
N ARG A 132 36.42 10.82 31.56
CA ARG A 132 36.53 11.00 33.02
C ARG A 132 37.58 10.07 33.62
N GLN A 133 37.67 8.83 33.15
CA GLN A 133 38.67 7.88 33.62
C GLN A 133 40.09 8.37 33.26
N GLN A 134 40.30 8.84 32.03
CA GLN A 134 41.58 9.41 31.60
C GLN A 134 41.96 10.65 32.42
N GLN A 135 41.00 11.54 32.71
CA GLN A 135 41.25 12.71 33.57
C GLN A 135 41.70 12.28 34.97
N HIS A 136 41.05 11.28 35.55
CA HIS A 136 41.42 10.77 36.86
C HIS A 136 42.82 10.14 36.87
N GLU A 137 43.15 9.33 35.87
CA GLU A 137 44.49 8.74 35.70
C GLU A 137 45.56 9.84 35.55
N ILE A 138 45.28 10.92 34.82
CA ILE A 138 46.17 12.07 34.69
C ILE A 138 46.36 12.77 36.05
N GLU A 139 45.27 13.04 36.78
CA GLU A 139 45.32 13.66 38.11
C GLU A 139 46.16 12.83 39.11
N GLU A 140 45.98 11.51 39.14
CA GLU A 140 46.78 10.61 39.98
C GLU A 140 48.28 10.69 39.63
N LEU A 141 48.63 10.69 38.34
CA LEU A 141 50.03 10.80 37.89
C LEU A 141 50.66 12.14 38.30
N PHE A 142 49.92 13.25 38.25
CA PHE A 142 50.42 14.56 38.68
C PHE A 142 50.66 14.65 40.20
N VAL A 143 49.84 13.97 41.01
CA VAL A 143 50.04 13.88 42.47
C VAL A 143 51.33 13.12 42.82
N HIS A 144 51.72 12.13 42.01
CA HIS A 144 52.93 11.33 42.25
C HIS A 144 54.23 11.92 41.68
N VAL A 145 54.16 12.92 40.79
CA VAL A 145 55.33 13.64 40.25
C VAL A 145 55.68 14.89 41.08
N SER A 146 54.75 15.36 41.92
CA SER A 146 54.91 16.58 42.72
C SER A 146 55.35 16.32 44.18
N ASN A 147 55.70 15.08 44.51
CA ASN A 147 56.35 14.65 45.76
C ASN A 147 57.76 14.15 45.45
#